data_AF-A0A0G0MGE9-F1
#
_entry.id   AF-A0A0G0MGE9-F1
#
_cell.length_a   1.000
_cell.length_b   1.000
_cell.length_c   1.000
_cell.angle_alpha   90.00
_cell.angle_beta   90.00
_cell.angle_gamma   90.00
#
_symmetry.space_group_name_H-M   'P 1'
#
loop_
_entity.id
_entity.type
_entity.pdbx_description
1 polymer ?
#
loop_
_entity_poly.entity_id
_entity_poly.type
_entity_poly.pdbx_seq_one_letter_code
_entity_poly.pdbx_strand_id
1 'polypeptide(L)'
;MKVKFFAIVCFLVLFLLSFRFFLFREGSFGHNWDWSFPNPKILYSNFNLLSFYTWKDFNLGWVNDLVISHLLQNWLFGLIGSMIGAKWLVFLLFFFIFSVSYYGFKRLLDFLTISSHLNYIPAFLYAFSPFLFNDIIGGSWVMWLSFSLAPSYFRFLVSYYRWSRVRDLICFILISISVVVSMQNFVMVNTLVLLYLFFEVVQGQQKFRSLIKKTFFLILLLGFINAYWILPFSSTFINFSRSVIFVNNGAGEFASIVNSQQNIWNILSLTGYLDRNMYLYSVPAQSYRVLLYGTTVVFWSAILIYFIRDNNKYR
;
A
#
# COMPACT_ATOMS: atom_id res chain seq x y z
N MET A 1 20.14 22.62 1.07
CA MET A 1 20.97 21.39 0.98
C MET A 1 21.09 20.66 2.31
N LYS A 2 21.44 21.34 3.42
CA LYS A 2 21.60 20.73 4.76
C LYS A 2 20.37 19.95 5.26
N VAL A 3 19.16 20.49 5.12
CA VAL A 3 17.92 19.83 5.61
C VAL A 3 17.61 18.54 4.84
N LYS A 4 17.77 18.53 3.51
CA LYS A 4 17.57 17.33 2.69
C LYS A 4 18.57 16.23 3.08
N PHE A 5 19.85 16.59 3.26
CA PHE A 5 20.86 15.64 3.69
C PHE A 5 20.53 15.06 5.07
N PHE A 6 20.22 15.92 6.04
CA PHE A 6 19.79 15.50 7.37
C PHE A 6 18.59 14.55 7.32
N ALA A 7 17.56 14.88 6.54
CA ALA A 7 16.37 14.05 6.39
C ALA A 7 16.67 12.69 5.74
N ILE A 8 17.66 12.61 4.84
CA ILE A 8 18.10 11.32 4.26
C ILE A 8 18.86 10.50 5.32
N VAL A 9 19.78 11.14 6.06
CA VAL A 9 20.54 10.47 7.13
C VAL A 9 19.60 9.93 8.20
N CYS A 10 18.63 10.73 8.66
CA CYS A 10 17.62 10.28 9.62
C CYS A 10 16.81 9.10 9.09
N PHE A 11 16.44 9.10 7.81
CA PHE A 11 15.73 7.98 7.18
C PHE A 11 16.57 6.70 7.20
N LEU A 12 17.84 6.79 6.79
CA LEU A 12 18.74 5.65 6.79
C LEU A 12 18.98 5.11 8.21
N VAL A 13 19.23 6.01 9.18
CA VAL A 13 19.45 5.61 10.58
C VAL A 13 18.20 4.93 11.14
N LEU A 14 17.02 5.50 10.96
CA LEU A 14 15.77 4.89 11.44
C LEU A 14 15.48 3.56 10.75
N PHE A 15 15.67 3.47 9.44
CA PHE A 15 15.48 2.23 8.70
C PHE A 15 16.41 1.13 9.22
N LEU A 16 17.71 1.43 9.35
CA LEU A 16 18.70 0.48 9.86
C LEU A 16 18.41 0.08 11.31
N LEU A 17 17.98 1.03 12.15
CA LEU A 17 17.58 0.72 13.53
C LEU A 17 16.35 -0.19 13.57
N SER A 18 15.32 0.09 12.78
CA SER A 18 14.08 -0.71 12.72
C SER A 18 14.33 -2.14 12.24
N PHE A 19 15.22 -2.33 11.27
CA PHE A 19 15.51 -3.65 10.67
C PHE A 19 16.84 -4.26 11.10
N ARG A 20 17.49 -3.73 12.16
CA ARG A 20 18.81 -4.20 12.62
C ARG A 20 18.86 -5.69 12.88
N PHE A 21 17.84 -6.26 13.52
CA PHE A 21 17.81 -7.68 13.85
C PHE A 21 17.70 -8.56 12.61
N PHE A 22 17.06 -8.06 11.54
CA PHE A 22 16.98 -8.78 10.26
C PHE A 22 18.36 -8.96 9.62
N LEU A 23 19.27 -7.99 9.81
CA LEU A 23 20.63 -8.07 9.30
C LEU A 23 21.47 -9.08 10.09
N PHE A 24 21.39 -9.03 11.43
CA PHE A 24 22.34 -9.73 12.31
C PHE A 24 21.89 -11.11 12.82
N ARG A 25 20.60 -11.44 12.77
CA ARG A 25 20.12 -12.78 13.18
C ARG A 25 19.97 -13.69 11.96
N GLU A 26 20.29 -14.96 12.17
CA GLU A 26 19.99 -16.06 11.26
C GLU A 26 18.71 -16.76 11.71
N GLY A 27 17.94 -17.29 10.77
CA GLY A 27 16.65 -17.95 11.02
C GLY A 27 15.49 -17.34 10.23
N SER A 28 14.33 -18.00 10.30
CA SER A 28 13.09 -17.53 9.68
C SER A 28 12.40 -16.46 10.54
N PHE A 29 11.98 -15.36 9.92
CA PHE A 29 11.16 -14.30 10.48
C PHE A 29 9.80 -14.30 9.81
N GLY A 30 8.71 -14.27 10.58
CA GLY A 30 7.35 -14.25 10.05
C GLY A 30 6.49 -15.36 10.64
N HIS A 31 5.23 -15.40 10.21
CA HIS A 31 4.26 -16.39 10.66
C HIS A 31 4.35 -17.64 9.77
N ASN A 32 4.81 -18.77 10.34
CA ASN A 32 5.17 -20.02 9.63
C ASN A 32 4.13 -20.64 8.67
N TRP A 33 2.90 -20.12 8.60
CA TRP A 33 1.81 -20.65 7.78
C TRP A 33 1.48 -19.79 6.55
N ASP A 34 1.71 -18.47 6.61
CA ASP A 34 1.41 -17.55 5.50
C ASP A 34 2.66 -16.97 4.83
N TRP A 35 3.75 -16.75 5.58
CA TRP A 35 5.03 -16.25 5.06
C TRP A 35 6.17 -16.40 6.07
N SER A 36 7.37 -16.73 5.60
CA SER A 36 8.57 -16.78 6.43
C SER A 36 9.80 -16.26 5.67
N PHE A 37 10.73 -15.62 6.39
CA PHE A 37 11.95 -15.01 5.82
C PHE A 37 13.21 -15.50 6.51
N PRO A 38 14.13 -16.21 5.83
CA PRO A 38 14.08 -16.58 4.43
C PRO A 38 13.11 -17.73 4.16
N ASN A 39 12.32 -17.62 3.09
CA ASN A 39 11.51 -18.75 2.62
C ASN A 39 12.45 -19.73 1.89
N PRO A 40 12.28 -21.06 2.03
CA PRO A 40 13.06 -22.02 1.25
C PRO A 40 12.95 -21.73 -0.25
N LYS A 41 14.06 -21.88 -1.00
CA LYS A 41 14.14 -21.64 -2.47
C LYS A 41 12.99 -22.30 -3.25
N ILE A 42 12.54 -23.46 -2.78
CA ILE A 42 11.42 -24.25 -3.31
C ILE A 42 10.10 -23.44 -3.35
N LEU A 43 9.86 -22.53 -2.40
CA LEU A 43 8.65 -21.71 -2.40
C LEU A 43 8.70 -20.61 -3.46
N TYR A 44 9.88 -20.11 -3.85
CA TYR A 44 10.01 -19.11 -4.92
C TYR A 44 9.77 -19.70 -6.31
N SER A 45 10.24 -20.92 -6.58
CA SER A 45 9.86 -21.65 -7.79
C SER A 45 8.36 -21.96 -7.83
N ASN A 46 7.76 -22.22 -6.66
CA ASN A 46 6.32 -22.49 -6.56
C ASN A 46 5.46 -21.25 -6.75
N PHE A 47 5.89 -20.03 -6.39
CA PHE A 47 5.11 -18.81 -6.63
C PHE A 47 4.79 -18.61 -8.12
N ASN A 48 5.76 -18.91 -8.99
CA ASN A 48 5.54 -18.81 -10.43
C ASN A 48 4.57 -19.88 -10.91
N LEU A 49 4.79 -21.15 -10.56
CA LEU A 49 3.87 -22.25 -10.92
C LEU A 49 2.44 -21.97 -10.47
N LEU A 50 2.25 -21.54 -9.22
CA LEU A 50 0.92 -21.23 -8.67
C LEU A 50 0.23 -20.04 -9.32
N SER A 51 0.97 -19.15 -9.99
CA SER A 51 0.42 -18.00 -10.70
C SER A 51 0.04 -18.31 -12.15
N PHE A 52 0.40 -19.50 -12.68
CA PHE A 52 0.02 -19.94 -14.03
C PHE A 52 -1.23 -20.82 -14.07
N TYR A 53 -1.66 -21.33 -12.92
CA TYR A 53 -2.81 -22.23 -12.82
C TYR A 53 -3.93 -21.60 -11.97
N THR A 54 -5.17 -21.74 -12.42
CA THR A 54 -6.38 -21.39 -11.65
C THR A 54 -6.77 -22.48 -10.65
N TRP A 55 -6.16 -23.66 -10.73
CA TRP A 55 -6.40 -24.80 -9.86
C TRP A 55 -5.13 -25.19 -9.12
N LYS A 56 -5.24 -25.52 -7.83
CA LYS A 56 -4.15 -26.04 -7.01
C LYS A 56 -4.56 -27.37 -6.41
N ASP A 57 -3.78 -28.43 -6.66
CA ASP A 57 -4.07 -29.82 -6.23
C ASP A 57 -3.94 -30.08 -4.71
N PHE A 58 -3.72 -29.03 -3.91
CA PHE A 58 -3.58 -29.16 -2.47
C PHE A 58 -4.94 -29.39 -1.80
N ASN A 59 -5.01 -30.27 -0.79
CA ASN A 59 -6.23 -30.61 -0.04
C ASN A 59 -7.44 -30.95 -0.93
N LEU A 60 -7.31 -31.96 -1.80
CA LEU A 60 -8.36 -32.40 -2.77
C LEU A 60 -8.68 -31.40 -3.88
N GLY A 61 -7.93 -30.30 -3.94
CA GLY A 61 -8.02 -29.33 -5.00
C GLY A 61 -8.87 -28.12 -4.61
N TRP A 62 -8.36 -26.93 -4.92
CA TRP A 62 -9.06 -25.67 -4.71
C TRP A 62 -8.72 -24.67 -5.81
N VAL A 63 -9.65 -23.74 -6.05
CA VAL A 63 -9.49 -22.68 -7.03
C VAL A 63 -8.60 -21.59 -6.44
N ASN A 64 -7.52 -21.25 -7.14
CA ASN A 64 -6.65 -20.13 -6.81
C ASN A 64 -7.22 -18.84 -7.43
N ASP A 65 -8.28 -18.31 -6.82
CA ASP A 65 -8.85 -17.04 -7.26
C ASP A 65 -7.85 -15.90 -6.99
N LEU A 66 -7.69 -14.99 -7.97
CA LEU A 66 -6.87 -13.78 -7.92
C LEU A 66 -5.34 -13.95 -7.86
N VAL A 67 -4.78 -15.15 -7.63
CA VAL A 67 -3.32 -15.37 -7.59
C VAL A 67 -2.64 -14.96 -8.90
N ILE A 68 -3.30 -15.15 -10.03
CA ILE A 68 -2.83 -14.73 -11.37
C ILE A 68 -2.56 -13.22 -11.41
N SER A 69 -3.29 -12.40 -10.65
CA SER A 69 -3.06 -10.94 -10.61
C SER A 69 -1.71 -10.55 -10.03
N HIS A 70 -1.02 -11.48 -9.35
CA HIS A 70 0.30 -11.30 -8.75
C HIS A 70 1.42 -11.84 -9.65
N LEU A 71 1.09 -12.40 -10.83
CA LEU A 71 2.03 -13.13 -11.70
C LEU A 71 3.30 -12.32 -11.98
N LEU A 72 3.16 -11.05 -12.38
CA LEU A 72 4.31 -10.23 -12.74
C LEU A 72 5.24 -9.98 -11.54
N GLN A 73 4.67 -9.64 -10.38
CA GLN A 73 5.42 -9.37 -9.17
C GLN A 73 6.09 -10.64 -8.64
N ASN A 74 5.35 -11.76 -8.62
CA ASN A 74 5.87 -13.07 -8.23
C ASN A 74 7.03 -13.49 -9.13
N TRP A 75 6.89 -13.29 -10.45
CA TRP A 75 7.95 -13.59 -11.41
C TRP A 75 9.20 -12.75 -11.17
N LEU A 76 9.05 -11.43 -10.97
CA LEU A 76 10.15 -10.53 -10.65
C LEU A 76 10.84 -10.91 -9.33
N PHE A 77 10.06 -11.21 -8.28
CA PHE A 77 10.59 -11.62 -6.98
C PHE A 77 11.29 -12.97 -7.06
N GLY A 78 10.75 -13.92 -7.83
CA GLY A 78 11.38 -15.21 -8.09
C GLY A 78 12.72 -15.06 -8.81
N LEU A 79 12.75 -14.23 -9.87
CA LEU A 79 13.97 -13.96 -10.63
C LEU A 79 15.04 -13.32 -9.75
N ILE A 80 14.73 -12.21 -9.09
CA ILE A 80 15.69 -11.49 -8.24
C ILE A 80 16.10 -12.38 -7.06
N GLY A 81 15.13 -13.02 -6.39
CA GLY A 81 15.38 -13.92 -5.25
C GLY A 81 16.29 -15.09 -5.58
N SER A 82 16.22 -15.62 -6.81
CA SER A 82 17.13 -16.69 -7.26
C SER A 82 18.59 -16.22 -7.37
N MET A 83 18.81 -14.94 -7.69
CA MET A 83 20.14 -14.36 -7.90
C MET A 83 20.83 -13.95 -6.59
N ILE A 84 20.10 -13.27 -5.69
CA ILE A 84 20.68 -12.68 -4.47
C ILE A 84 20.33 -13.42 -3.18
N GLY A 85 19.41 -14.39 -3.27
CA GLY A 85 18.89 -15.12 -2.12
C GLY A 85 17.73 -14.40 -1.41
N ALA A 86 16.92 -15.19 -0.71
CA ALA A 86 15.68 -14.76 -0.06
C ALA A 86 15.90 -13.65 0.98
N LYS A 87 16.92 -13.77 1.84
CA LYS A 87 17.23 -12.78 2.89
C LYS A 87 17.50 -11.41 2.28
N TRP A 88 18.36 -11.34 1.26
CA TRP A 88 18.72 -10.07 0.62
C TRP A 88 17.58 -9.50 -0.22
N LEU A 89 16.82 -10.34 -0.93
CA LEU A 89 15.62 -9.90 -1.64
C LEU A 89 14.66 -9.16 -0.69
N VAL A 90 14.36 -9.77 0.45
CA VAL A 90 13.41 -9.20 1.43
C VAL A 90 13.95 -7.92 2.02
N PHE A 91 15.24 -7.88 2.40
CA PHE A 91 15.86 -6.66 2.92
C PHE A 91 15.79 -5.51 1.90
N LEU A 92 16.10 -5.79 0.63
CA LEU A 92 16.00 -4.81 -0.44
C LEU A 92 14.56 -4.40 -0.73
N LEU A 93 13.59 -5.31 -0.62
CA LEU A 93 12.16 -4.99 -0.73
C LEU A 93 11.70 -4.09 0.41
N PHE A 94 12.11 -4.35 1.65
CA PHE A 94 11.85 -3.45 2.79
C PHE A 94 12.46 -2.07 2.52
N PHE A 95 13.73 -2.03 2.12
CA PHE A 95 14.39 -0.76 1.82
C PHE A 95 13.69 0.00 0.70
N PHE A 96 13.30 -0.70 -0.37
CA PHE A 96 12.54 -0.13 -1.48
C PHE A 96 11.20 0.42 -1.01
N ILE A 97 10.42 -0.34 -0.25
CA ILE A 97 9.08 0.06 0.19
C ILE A 97 9.14 1.27 1.13
N PHE A 98 10.04 1.29 2.10
CA PHE A 98 10.20 2.46 2.96
C PHE A 98 10.68 3.69 2.19
N SER A 99 11.61 3.49 1.25
CA SER A 99 12.14 4.58 0.41
C SER A 99 11.06 5.17 -0.48
N VAL A 100 10.28 4.32 -1.15
CA VAL A 100 9.21 4.75 -2.06
C VAL A 100 8.06 5.39 -1.29
N SER A 101 7.68 4.85 -0.12
CA SER A 101 6.72 5.50 0.77
C SER A 101 7.19 6.90 1.17
N TYR A 102 8.44 7.03 1.63
CA TYR A 102 9.00 8.29 2.10
C TYR A 102 9.10 9.33 0.97
N TYR A 103 9.82 9.00 -0.10
CA TYR A 103 10.02 9.95 -1.20
C TYR A 103 8.74 10.17 -2.01
N GLY A 104 7.93 9.13 -2.21
CA GLY A 104 6.65 9.20 -2.92
C GLY A 104 5.68 10.13 -2.21
N PHE A 105 5.50 9.98 -0.89
CA PHE A 105 4.63 10.84 -0.12
C PHE A 105 5.14 12.28 -0.06
N LYS A 106 6.46 12.48 0.13
CA LYS A 106 7.07 13.81 0.06
C LYS A 106 6.77 14.51 -1.27
N ARG A 107 6.95 13.79 -2.38
CA ARG A 107 6.69 14.32 -3.73
C ARG A 107 5.21 14.58 -3.99
N LEU A 108 4.31 13.79 -3.40
CA LEU A 108 2.88 14.07 -3.44
C LEU A 108 2.56 15.36 -2.69
N LEU A 109 3.12 15.56 -1.49
CA LEU A 109 2.89 16.78 -0.71
C LEU A 109 3.43 18.02 -1.43
N ASP A 110 4.62 17.96 -2.01
CA ASP A 110 5.14 19.07 -2.83
C ASP A 110 4.29 19.38 -4.06
N PHE A 111 3.51 18.40 -4.54
CA PHE A 111 2.64 18.54 -5.69
C PHE A 111 1.28 19.15 -5.32
N LEU A 112 0.77 18.83 -4.12
CA LEU A 112 -0.51 19.34 -3.61
C LEU A 112 -0.38 20.68 -2.88
N THR A 113 0.79 20.94 -2.30
CA THR A 113 1.06 22.11 -1.46
C THR A 113 2.29 22.87 -1.94
N ILE A 114 2.69 23.92 -1.22
CA ILE A 114 3.95 24.61 -1.49
C ILE A 114 5.11 23.64 -1.19
N SER A 115 5.98 23.45 -2.18
CA SER A 115 7.21 22.67 -2.04
C SER A 115 8.01 23.17 -0.84
N SER A 116 8.15 22.31 0.17
CA SER A 116 8.72 22.69 1.46
C SER A 116 9.63 21.59 2.01
N HIS A 117 10.63 22.01 2.77
CA HIS A 117 11.42 21.09 3.58
C HIS A 117 10.62 20.48 4.73
N LEU A 118 9.53 21.13 5.16
CA LEU A 118 8.66 20.59 6.21
C LEU A 118 7.92 19.32 5.76
N ASN A 119 7.73 19.12 4.44
CA ASN A 119 7.06 17.94 3.88
C ASN A 119 7.83 16.63 4.13
N TYR A 120 9.09 16.69 4.57
CA TYR A 120 9.84 15.51 4.99
C TYR A 120 9.27 14.89 6.28
N ILE A 121 8.73 15.70 7.21
CA ILE A 121 8.17 15.20 8.48
C ILE A 121 6.94 14.30 8.25
N PRO A 122 5.87 14.73 7.55
CA PRO A 122 4.75 13.85 7.27
C PRO A 122 5.12 12.67 6.36
N ALA A 123 6.11 12.82 5.48
CA ALA A 123 6.67 11.70 4.72
C ALA A 123 7.33 10.64 5.62
N PHE A 124 8.06 11.07 6.66
CA PHE A 124 8.59 10.17 7.67
C PHE A 124 7.48 9.41 8.39
N LEU A 125 6.46 10.13 8.86
CA LEU A 125 5.32 9.54 9.56
C LEU A 125 4.56 8.55 8.68
N TYR A 126 4.44 8.83 7.39
CA TYR A 126 3.83 7.92 6.43
C TYR A 126 4.66 6.64 6.25
N ALA A 127 5.97 6.79 5.98
CA ALA A 127 6.87 5.67 5.73
C ALA A 127 7.08 4.78 6.95
N PHE A 128 7.13 5.35 8.15
CA PHE A 128 7.27 4.61 9.42
C PHE A 128 5.93 4.47 10.15
N SER A 129 4.82 4.57 9.43
CA SER A 129 3.50 4.41 10.03
C SER A 129 3.34 3.01 10.63
N PRO A 130 2.66 2.89 11.78
CA PRO A 130 2.35 1.58 12.36
C PRO A 130 1.59 0.67 11.39
N PHE A 131 0.81 1.25 10.48
CA PHE A 131 0.12 0.53 9.40
C PHE A 131 1.10 -0.29 8.55
N LEU A 132 2.16 0.35 8.02
CA LEU A 132 3.12 -0.33 7.15
C LEU A 132 3.91 -1.41 7.91
N PHE A 133 4.31 -1.12 9.16
CA PHE A 133 4.97 -2.12 10.00
C PHE A 133 4.08 -3.33 10.27
N ASN A 134 2.79 -3.10 10.59
CA ASN A 134 1.85 -4.17 10.84
C ASN A 134 1.62 -5.03 9.60
N ASP A 135 1.56 -4.45 8.40
CA ASP A 135 1.40 -5.24 7.16
C ASP A 135 2.65 -6.03 6.80
N ILE A 136 3.84 -5.53 7.16
CA ILE A 136 5.09 -6.27 7.03
C ILE A 136 5.12 -7.44 8.02
N ILE A 137 4.69 -7.23 9.27
CA ILE A 137 4.56 -8.29 10.31
C ILE A 137 3.36 -9.21 10.06
N GLY A 138 2.38 -8.79 9.26
CA GLY A 138 1.33 -9.64 8.74
C GLY A 138 1.74 -10.37 7.46
N GLY A 139 2.86 -9.95 6.84
CA GLY A 139 3.42 -10.46 5.59
C GLY A 139 2.52 -10.40 4.37
N SER A 140 1.55 -9.49 4.38
CA SER A 140 0.70 -9.22 3.23
C SER A 140 1.45 -8.35 2.21
N TRP A 141 2.45 -8.92 1.52
CA TRP A 141 3.33 -8.19 0.59
C TRP A 141 2.60 -7.40 -0.49
N VAL A 142 1.43 -7.90 -0.89
CA VAL A 142 0.49 -7.22 -1.77
C VAL A 142 0.06 -5.87 -1.19
N MET A 143 -0.28 -5.83 0.10
CA MET A 143 -0.74 -4.62 0.79
C MET A 143 0.38 -3.60 0.98
N TRP A 144 1.54 -3.99 1.52
CA TRP A 144 2.62 -3.02 1.78
C TRP A 144 3.28 -2.52 0.48
N LEU A 145 3.33 -3.32 -0.58
CA LEU A 145 3.74 -2.85 -1.91
C LEU A 145 2.75 -1.81 -2.46
N SER A 146 1.45 -2.14 -2.49
CA SER A 146 0.41 -1.24 -2.99
C SER A 146 0.32 0.06 -2.17
N PHE A 147 0.38 -0.04 -0.85
CA PHE A 147 0.41 1.11 0.06
C PHE A 147 1.59 2.02 -0.24
N SER A 148 2.82 1.48 -0.34
CA SER A 148 4.02 2.31 -0.57
C SER A 148 3.97 3.13 -1.86
N LEU A 149 3.33 2.58 -2.88
CA LEU A 149 3.22 3.17 -4.21
C LEU A 149 2.00 4.08 -4.37
N ALA A 150 1.01 3.99 -3.50
CA ALA A 150 -0.22 4.78 -3.53
C ALA A 150 0.01 6.30 -3.66
N PRO A 151 0.98 6.94 -2.96
CA PRO A 151 1.21 8.37 -3.10
C PRO A 151 1.72 8.75 -4.50
N SER A 152 2.59 7.91 -5.05
CA SER A 152 3.12 8.11 -6.40
C SER A 152 2.03 7.88 -7.45
N TYR A 153 1.21 6.84 -7.28
CA TYR A 153 0.02 6.57 -8.10
C TYR A 153 -0.90 7.79 -8.15
N PHE A 154 -1.29 8.31 -6.98
CA PHE A 154 -2.13 9.50 -6.85
C PHE A 154 -1.53 10.67 -7.63
N ARG A 155 -0.25 10.98 -7.35
CA ARG A 155 0.43 12.12 -7.95
C ARG A 155 0.46 12.03 -9.47
N PHE A 156 0.89 10.90 -10.02
CA PHE A 156 1.00 10.74 -11.48
C PHE A 156 -0.36 10.75 -12.17
N LEU A 157 -1.38 10.15 -11.55
CA LEU A 157 -2.75 10.18 -12.07
C LEU A 157 -3.27 11.61 -12.16
N VAL A 158 -3.22 12.37 -11.07
CA VAL A 158 -3.67 13.78 -11.05
C VAL A 158 -2.81 14.65 -11.98
N SER A 159 -1.49 14.43 -12.02
CA SER A 159 -0.58 15.11 -12.94
C SER A 159 -0.99 14.91 -14.41
N TYR A 160 -1.38 13.69 -14.78
CA TYR A 160 -1.89 13.39 -16.11
C TYR A 160 -3.25 14.06 -16.39
N TYR A 161 -4.16 14.09 -15.40
CA TYR A 161 -5.43 14.82 -15.54
C TYR A 161 -5.20 16.33 -15.76
N ARG A 162 -4.26 16.95 -15.05
CA ARG A 162 -3.94 18.38 -15.19
C ARG A 162 -3.23 18.72 -16.50
N TRP A 163 -2.18 17.97 -16.85
CA TRP A 163 -1.25 18.38 -17.91
C TRP A 163 -1.19 17.46 -19.12
N SER A 164 -1.88 16.31 -19.10
CA SER A 164 -1.92 15.34 -20.21
C SER A 164 -0.53 14.85 -20.66
N ARG A 165 0.48 14.86 -19.79
CA ARG A 165 1.85 14.48 -20.15
C ARG A 165 1.96 12.96 -20.28
N VAL A 166 2.46 12.48 -21.43
CA VAL A 166 2.67 11.04 -21.71
C VAL A 166 3.55 10.38 -20.65
N ARG A 167 4.60 11.06 -20.19
CA ARG A 167 5.46 10.55 -19.11
C ARG A 167 4.67 10.21 -17.85
N ASP A 168 3.73 11.08 -17.46
CA ASP A 168 2.95 10.86 -16.24
C ASP A 168 1.97 9.70 -16.42
N LEU A 169 1.41 9.52 -17.63
CA LEU A 169 0.60 8.35 -18.00
C LEU A 169 1.41 7.05 -17.92
N ILE A 170 2.62 7.02 -18.50
CA ILE A 170 3.49 5.84 -18.45
C ILE A 170 3.85 5.49 -17.00
N CYS A 171 4.26 6.47 -16.21
CA CYS A 171 4.56 6.23 -14.79
C CYS A 171 3.33 5.74 -14.01
N PHE A 172 2.15 6.33 -14.27
CA PHE A 172 0.89 5.88 -13.70
C PHE A 172 0.59 4.41 -14.04
N ILE A 173 0.73 4.02 -15.31
CA ILE A 173 0.50 2.64 -15.77
C ILE A 173 1.47 1.66 -15.11
N LEU A 174 2.76 1.99 -15.05
CA LEU A 174 3.76 1.11 -14.43
C LEU A 174 3.47 0.90 -12.94
N ILE A 175 3.05 1.97 -12.26
CA ILE A 175 2.72 1.91 -10.83
C ILE A 175 1.39 1.20 -10.59
N SER A 176 0.40 1.38 -11.48
CA SER A 176 -0.92 0.78 -11.32
C SER A 176 -0.86 -0.75 -11.28
N ILE A 177 0.06 -1.36 -12.02
CA ILE A 177 0.28 -2.82 -12.00
C ILE A 177 0.56 -3.31 -10.57
N SER A 178 1.28 -2.55 -9.75
CA SER A 178 1.59 -2.90 -8.36
C SER A 178 0.51 -2.48 -7.37
N VAL A 179 -0.22 -1.40 -7.65
CA VAL A 179 -1.30 -0.93 -6.77
C VAL A 179 -2.54 -1.83 -6.87
N VAL A 180 -2.90 -2.26 -8.10
CA VAL A 180 -4.09 -3.10 -8.39
C VAL A 180 -4.05 -4.46 -7.70
N VAL A 181 -2.84 -4.99 -7.44
CA VAL A 181 -2.63 -6.24 -6.69
C VAL A 181 -3.41 -6.23 -5.37
N SER A 182 -3.48 -5.08 -4.69
CA SER A 182 -4.45 -4.85 -3.61
C SER A 182 -5.67 -4.10 -4.13
N MET A 183 -6.73 -4.84 -4.46
CA MET A 183 -8.01 -4.27 -4.89
C MET A 183 -8.55 -3.21 -3.92
N GLN A 184 -8.42 -3.47 -2.62
CA GLN A 184 -8.91 -2.57 -1.57
C GLN A 184 -8.18 -1.22 -1.61
N ASN A 185 -6.84 -1.24 -1.65
CA ASN A 185 -6.04 -0.01 -1.76
C ASN A 185 -6.26 0.69 -3.10
N PHE A 186 -6.38 -0.08 -4.19
CA PHE A 186 -6.65 0.47 -5.52
C PHE A 186 -7.98 1.23 -5.55
N VAL A 187 -9.06 0.65 -5.04
CA VAL A 187 -10.37 1.30 -4.94
C VAL A 187 -10.26 2.55 -4.07
N MET A 188 -9.67 2.44 -2.87
CA MET A 188 -9.53 3.56 -1.94
C MET A 188 -8.77 4.75 -2.55
N VAL A 189 -7.62 4.52 -3.18
CA VAL A 189 -6.82 5.59 -3.78
C VAL A 189 -7.53 6.20 -4.98
N ASN A 190 -8.21 5.41 -5.82
CA ASN A 190 -9.02 5.95 -6.92
C ASN A 190 -10.18 6.81 -6.41
N THR A 191 -10.87 6.39 -5.34
CA THR A 191 -11.91 7.20 -4.70
C THR A 191 -11.34 8.54 -4.23
N LEU A 192 -10.18 8.55 -3.56
CA LEU A 192 -9.52 9.80 -3.13
C LEU A 192 -9.14 10.69 -4.31
N VAL A 193 -8.63 10.12 -5.40
CA VAL A 193 -8.29 10.87 -6.62
C VAL A 193 -9.55 11.47 -7.27
N LEU A 194 -10.63 10.69 -7.38
CA LEU A 194 -11.89 11.18 -7.95
C LEU A 194 -12.50 12.30 -7.12
N LEU A 195 -12.50 12.17 -5.78
CA LEU A 195 -12.95 13.23 -4.87
C LEU A 195 -12.10 14.49 -5.05
N TYR A 196 -10.78 14.35 -5.15
CA TYR A 196 -9.87 15.46 -5.39
C TYR A 196 -10.13 16.16 -6.73
N LEU A 197 -10.27 15.39 -7.81
CA LEU A 197 -10.54 15.93 -9.15
C LEU A 197 -11.93 16.58 -9.22
N PHE A 198 -12.92 16.04 -8.52
CA PHE A 198 -14.23 16.67 -8.39
C PHE A 198 -14.13 18.02 -7.67
N PHE A 199 -13.35 18.09 -6.58
CA PHE A 199 -13.05 19.36 -5.91
C PHE A 199 -12.39 20.38 -6.86
N GLU A 200 -11.44 19.97 -7.72
CA GLU A 200 -10.84 20.86 -8.73
C GLU A 200 -11.86 21.36 -9.77
N VAL A 201 -12.82 20.53 -10.16
CA VAL A 201 -13.91 20.93 -11.07
C VAL A 201 -14.79 21.98 -10.41
N VAL A 202 -15.17 21.79 -9.13
CA VAL A 202 -15.97 22.77 -8.37
C VAL A 202 -15.23 24.10 -8.24
N GLN A 203 -13.90 24.08 -8.07
CA GLN A 203 -13.05 25.27 -8.05
C GLN A 203 -12.81 25.90 -9.44
N GLY A 204 -13.39 25.35 -10.51
CA GLY A 204 -13.23 25.85 -11.88
C GLY A 204 -11.84 25.59 -12.49
N GLN A 205 -10.98 24.82 -11.84
CA GLN A 205 -9.62 24.52 -12.31
C GLN A 205 -9.61 23.43 -13.41
N GLN A 206 -10.68 22.65 -13.50
CA GLN A 206 -10.83 21.54 -14.45
C GLN A 206 -12.19 21.59 -15.14
N LYS A 207 -12.25 21.22 -16.42
CA LYS A 207 -13.52 21.06 -17.15
C LYS A 207 -14.10 19.67 -16.92
N PHE A 208 -15.32 19.58 -16.39
CA PHE A 208 -16.02 18.32 -16.11
C PHE A 208 -16.06 17.36 -17.32
N ARG A 209 -16.33 17.88 -18.53
CA ARG A 209 -16.35 17.06 -19.75
C ARG A 209 -14.98 16.45 -20.08
N SER A 210 -13.88 17.15 -19.80
CA SER A 210 -12.53 16.62 -20.01
C SER A 210 -12.21 15.52 -19.00
N LEU A 211 -12.61 15.72 -17.73
CA LEU A 211 -12.50 14.73 -16.67
C LEU A 211 -13.15 13.41 -17.07
N ILE A 212 -14.43 13.43 -17.48
CA ILE A 212 -15.16 12.22 -17.89
C ILE A 212 -14.44 11.48 -19.02
N LYS A 213 -14.03 12.20 -20.09
CA LYS A 213 -13.34 11.59 -21.23
C LYS A 213 -12.04 10.90 -20.83
N LYS A 214 -11.22 11.58 -20.02
CA LYS A 214 -9.95 11.03 -19.53
C LYS A 214 -10.17 9.83 -18.62
N THR A 215 -11.16 9.91 -17.72
CA THR A 215 -11.52 8.79 -16.84
C THR A 215 -11.97 7.57 -17.64
N PHE A 216 -12.83 7.76 -18.64
CA PHE A 216 -13.27 6.67 -19.51
C PHE A 216 -12.08 6.01 -20.25
N PHE A 217 -11.19 6.83 -20.84
CA PHE A 217 -9.98 6.34 -21.48
C PHE A 217 -9.09 5.54 -20.51
N LEU A 218 -8.88 6.05 -19.30
CA LEU A 218 -8.05 5.39 -18.28
C LEU A 218 -8.67 4.08 -17.79
N ILE A 219 -10.00 4.01 -17.64
CA ILE A 219 -10.69 2.76 -17.29
C ILE A 219 -10.48 1.70 -18.37
N LEU A 220 -10.67 2.06 -19.65
CA LEU A 220 -10.44 1.13 -20.77
C LEU A 220 -8.98 0.67 -20.81
N LEU A 221 -8.04 1.59 -20.62
CA LEU A 221 -6.61 1.29 -20.63
C LEU A 221 -6.21 0.36 -19.48
N LEU A 222 -6.69 0.63 -18.26
CA LEU A 222 -6.46 -0.24 -17.11
C LEU A 222 -7.11 -1.60 -17.31
N GLY A 223 -8.32 -1.66 -17.86
CA GLY A 223 -9.00 -2.91 -18.21
C GLY A 223 -8.18 -3.74 -19.20
N PHE A 224 -7.60 -3.11 -20.22
CA PHE A 224 -6.75 -3.78 -21.19
C PHE A 224 -5.45 -4.31 -20.56
N ILE A 225 -4.73 -3.49 -19.78
CA ILE A 225 -3.47 -3.88 -19.13
C ILE A 225 -3.70 -5.01 -18.12
N ASN A 226 -4.87 -5.04 -17.46
CA ASN A 226 -5.21 -6.05 -16.47
C ASN A 226 -6.02 -7.23 -17.06
N ALA A 227 -6.24 -7.26 -18.38
CA ALA A 227 -7.01 -8.31 -19.03
C ALA A 227 -6.43 -9.71 -18.77
N TYR A 228 -5.11 -9.82 -18.59
CA TYR A 228 -4.42 -11.09 -18.35
C TYR A 228 -4.90 -11.83 -17.10
N TRP A 229 -5.38 -11.13 -16.07
CA TRP A 229 -5.94 -11.74 -14.86
C TRP A 229 -7.45 -11.51 -14.73
N ILE A 230 -8.00 -10.41 -15.29
CA ILE A 230 -9.44 -10.16 -15.31
C ILE A 230 -10.17 -11.23 -16.12
N LEU A 231 -9.65 -11.62 -17.29
CA LEU A 231 -10.31 -12.59 -18.16
C LEU A 231 -10.36 -14.00 -17.50
N PRO A 232 -9.25 -14.56 -16.99
CA PRO A 232 -9.32 -15.83 -16.25
C PRO A 232 -10.27 -15.76 -15.04
N PHE A 233 -10.19 -14.69 -14.24
CA PHE A 233 -11.04 -14.50 -13.07
C PHE A 233 -12.53 -14.39 -13.45
N SER A 234 -12.86 -13.81 -14.61
CA SER A 234 -14.25 -13.71 -15.05
C SER A 234 -14.91 -15.08 -15.24
N SER A 235 -14.14 -16.12 -15.56
CA SER A 235 -14.65 -17.49 -15.70
C SER A 235 -14.93 -18.15 -14.35
N THR A 236 -14.18 -17.79 -13.29
CA THR A 236 -14.41 -18.26 -11.92
C THR A 236 -15.32 -17.34 -11.10
N PHE A 237 -15.66 -16.15 -11.61
CA PHE A 237 -16.40 -15.12 -10.89
C PHE A 237 -17.75 -15.59 -10.35
N ILE A 238 -18.49 -16.42 -11.07
CA ILE A 238 -19.78 -16.95 -10.59
C ILE A 238 -19.56 -17.85 -9.37
N ASN A 239 -18.54 -18.71 -9.39
CA ASN A 239 -18.22 -19.59 -8.26
C ASN A 239 -17.68 -18.79 -7.07
N PHE A 240 -16.81 -17.81 -7.34
CA PHE A 240 -16.30 -16.87 -6.34
C PHE A 240 -17.41 -16.04 -5.71
N SER A 241 -18.31 -15.44 -6.50
CA SER A 241 -19.43 -14.66 -5.97
C SER A 241 -20.41 -15.52 -5.19
N ARG A 242 -20.63 -16.78 -5.59
CA ARG A 242 -21.42 -17.75 -4.82
C ARG A 242 -20.78 -18.10 -3.48
N SER A 243 -19.47 -18.34 -3.44
CA SER A 243 -18.75 -18.66 -2.20
C SER A 243 -18.66 -17.47 -1.24
N VAL A 244 -18.66 -16.24 -1.76
CA VAL A 244 -18.62 -15.01 -0.96
C VAL A 244 -20.02 -14.53 -0.52
N ILE A 245 -21.04 -14.59 -1.39
CA ILE A 245 -22.34 -13.93 -1.16
C ILE A 245 -23.44 -14.92 -0.74
N PHE A 246 -23.43 -16.16 -1.24
CA PHE A 246 -24.63 -17.02 -1.26
C PHE A 246 -24.55 -18.30 -0.41
N VAL A 247 -23.42 -18.58 0.25
CA VAL A 247 -23.34 -19.68 1.23
C VAL A 247 -23.88 -19.18 2.58
N ASN A 248 -24.91 -19.86 3.09
CA ASN A 248 -25.61 -19.58 4.36
C ASN A 248 -24.63 -19.13 5.48
N ASN A 249 -24.87 -17.93 6.03
CA ASN A 249 -24.03 -17.16 6.96
C ASN A 249 -22.97 -16.22 6.36
N GLY A 250 -23.07 -15.83 5.09
CA GLY A 250 -22.41 -14.63 4.53
C GLY A 250 -20.87 -14.63 4.51
N ALA A 251 -20.25 -15.69 5.02
CA ALA A 251 -18.83 -15.96 5.03
C ALA A 251 -18.66 -17.42 5.50
N GLY A 252 -18.79 -18.42 4.63
CA GLY A 252 -18.56 -19.83 5.01
C GLY A 252 -17.09 -20.13 5.34
N GLU A 253 -16.37 -20.79 4.45
CA GLU A 253 -14.90 -20.91 4.50
C GLU A 253 -14.21 -19.53 4.49
N PHE A 254 -14.89 -18.54 3.90
CA PHE A 254 -14.53 -17.14 3.96
C PHE A 254 -14.82 -16.45 5.29
N ALA A 255 -15.48 -17.02 6.31
CA ALA A 255 -15.56 -16.38 7.64
C ALA A 255 -14.17 -16.19 8.21
N SER A 256 -13.31 -17.20 8.05
CA SER A 256 -11.92 -17.09 8.45
C SER A 256 -11.23 -15.95 7.71
N ILE A 257 -11.48 -15.78 6.40
CA ILE A 257 -10.90 -14.75 5.52
C ILE A 257 -11.52 -13.37 5.72
N VAL A 258 -12.82 -13.24 5.98
CA VAL A 258 -13.53 -11.98 6.24
C VAL A 258 -13.21 -11.48 7.64
N ASN A 259 -13.07 -12.40 8.59
CA ASN A 259 -12.54 -12.09 9.91
C ASN A 259 -11.03 -11.85 9.84
N SER A 260 -10.30 -12.47 8.88
CA SER A 260 -8.83 -12.34 8.75
C SER A 260 -8.29 -11.21 7.90
N GLN A 261 -9.04 -10.81 6.89
CA GLN A 261 -8.70 -9.71 6.01
C GLN A 261 -9.34 -8.45 6.56
N GLN A 262 -8.59 -7.36 6.51
CA GLN A 262 -9.11 -6.09 6.96
C GLN A 262 -10.15 -5.58 5.97
N ASN A 263 -11.38 -5.40 6.44
CA ASN A 263 -12.38 -4.65 5.69
C ASN A 263 -12.05 -3.13 5.73
N ILE A 264 -12.71 -2.33 4.90
CA ILE A 264 -12.46 -0.87 4.84
C ILE A 264 -12.71 -0.20 6.19
N TRP A 265 -13.71 -0.66 6.95
CA TRP A 265 -13.98 -0.14 8.29
C TRP A 265 -12.85 -0.44 9.26
N ASN A 266 -12.26 -1.63 9.19
CA ASN A 266 -11.09 -2.07 9.95
C ASN A 266 -9.86 -1.21 9.59
N ILE A 267 -9.67 -0.89 8.31
CA ILE A 267 -8.60 0.02 7.87
C ILE A 267 -8.81 1.43 8.42
N LEU A 268 -10.03 1.98 8.32
CA LEU A 268 -10.36 3.34 8.77
C LEU A 268 -10.38 3.48 10.30
N SER A 269 -10.85 2.44 11.01
CA SER A 269 -10.89 2.39 12.47
C SER A 269 -9.61 1.85 13.11
N LEU A 270 -8.64 1.42 12.31
CA LEU A 270 -7.40 0.77 12.74
C LEU A 270 -7.62 -0.53 13.55
N THR A 271 -8.68 -1.29 13.26
CA THR A 271 -9.02 -2.59 13.89
C THR A 271 -8.78 -3.77 12.91
N GLY A 272 -8.70 -5.03 13.36
CA GLY A 272 -8.57 -6.22 12.46
C GLY A 272 -7.53 -7.30 12.86
N TYR A 273 -7.49 -8.40 12.08
CA TYR A 273 -7.05 -9.76 12.46
C TYR A 273 -5.69 -9.89 13.13
N LEU A 274 -5.75 -9.91 14.46
CA LEU A 274 -4.65 -9.98 15.41
C LEU A 274 -4.13 -8.59 15.74
N ASP A 275 -4.89 -7.90 16.60
CA ASP A 275 -4.43 -6.83 17.47
C ASP A 275 -3.32 -5.96 16.84
N ARG A 276 -3.67 -5.09 15.89
CA ARG A 276 -2.78 -3.97 15.50
C ARG A 276 -2.37 -3.08 16.69
N ASN A 277 -2.97 -3.34 17.85
CA ASN A 277 -2.45 -3.07 19.18
C ASN A 277 -1.13 -3.77 19.53
N MET A 278 -0.39 -4.46 18.66
CA MET A 278 0.94 -4.97 19.03
C MET A 278 1.87 -3.86 19.53
N TYR A 279 1.76 -2.64 18.97
CA TYR A 279 2.41 -1.44 19.53
C TYR A 279 1.78 -1.00 20.86
N LEU A 280 0.48 -1.18 21.04
CA LEU A 280 -0.28 -0.82 22.24
C LEU A 280 -0.04 -1.78 23.42
N TYR A 281 0.24 -3.06 23.13
CA TYR A 281 0.60 -4.11 24.09
C TYR A 281 2.11 -4.22 24.30
N SER A 282 2.94 -3.77 23.35
CA SER A 282 4.40 -3.65 23.56
C SER A 282 4.78 -2.37 24.31
N VAL A 283 3.89 -1.39 24.38
CA VAL A 283 4.04 -0.19 25.19
C VAL A 283 3.30 -0.41 26.51
N PRO A 284 3.95 -0.27 27.68
CA PRO A 284 3.28 -0.39 28.97
C PRO A 284 2.02 0.50 29.02
N ALA A 285 0.93 0.00 29.61
CA ALA A 285 -0.39 0.66 29.57
C ALA A 285 -0.37 2.14 30.01
N GLN A 286 0.54 2.51 30.91
CA GLN A 286 0.76 3.89 31.35
C GLN A 286 1.41 4.75 30.25
N SER A 287 2.44 4.23 29.58
CA SER A 287 3.13 4.89 28.47
C SER A 287 2.21 5.11 27.27
N TYR A 288 1.27 4.19 27.03
CA TYR A 288 0.26 4.34 25.97
C TYR A 288 -0.63 5.56 26.18
N ARG A 289 -1.19 5.74 27.39
CA ARG A 289 -2.05 6.88 27.71
C ARG A 289 -1.31 8.19 27.52
N VAL A 290 -0.07 8.26 28.00
CA VAL A 290 0.79 9.45 27.82
C VAL A 290 1.07 9.71 26.34
N LEU A 291 1.36 8.68 25.55
CA LEU A 291 1.66 8.85 24.13
C LEU A 291 0.43 9.26 23.32
N LEU A 292 -0.74 8.67 23.58
CA LEU A 292 -2.00 8.99 22.92
C LEU A 292 -2.48 10.40 23.27
N TYR A 293 -2.54 10.74 24.56
CA TYR A 293 -2.96 12.09 24.98
C TYR A 293 -1.92 13.13 24.58
N GLY A 294 -0.63 12.83 24.69
CA GLY A 294 0.46 13.71 24.28
C GLY A 294 0.43 14.01 22.78
N THR A 295 0.31 12.99 21.93
CA THR A 295 0.21 13.19 20.47
C THR A 295 -1.07 13.92 20.08
N THR A 296 -2.19 13.63 20.74
CA THR A 296 -3.47 14.32 20.51
C THR A 296 -3.39 15.80 20.88
N VAL A 297 -2.84 16.12 22.06
CA VAL A 297 -2.63 17.50 22.52
C VAL A 297 -1.68 18.24 21.59
N VAL A 298 -0.56 17.61 21.19
CA VAL A 298 0.39 18.21 20.25
C VAL A 298 -0.28 18.47 18.89
N PHE A 299 -1.07 17.54 18.38
CA PHE A 299 -1.79 17.69 17.11
C PHE A 299 -2.80 18.84 17.16
N TRP A 300 -3.67 18.89 18.18
CA TRP A 300 -4.64 19.97 18.33
C TRP A 300 -3.98 21.32 18.60
N SER A 301 -2.89 21.34 19.37
CA SER A 301 -2.11 22.56 19.60
C SER A 301 -1.49 23.06 18.30
N ALA A 302 -0.95 22.17 17.47
CA ALA A 302 -0.40 22.54 16.16
C ALA A 302 -1.48 23.11 15.21
N ILE A 303 -2.67 22.51 15.20
CA ILE A 303 -3.83 23.04 14.45
C ILE A 303 -4.23 24.43 14.96
N LEU A 304 -4.36 24.59 16.28
CA LEU A 304 -4.73 25.86 16.90
C LEU A 304 -3.70 26.95 16.56
N ILE A 305 -2.41 26.64 16.69
CA ILE A 305 -1.30 27.56 16.36
C ILE A 305 -1.35 27.94 14.88
N TYR A 306 -1.65 26.99 13.98
CA TYR A 306 -1.80 27.26 12.55
C TYR A 306 -2.92 28.27 12.31
N PHE A 307 -4.12 28.05 12.87
CA PHE A 307 -5.25 28.97 12.71
C PHE A 307 -5.01 30.35 13.33
N ILE A 308 -4.36 30.42 14.49
CA ILE A 308 -3.99 31.70 15.12
C ILE A 308 -3.02 32.48 14.22
N ARG A 309 -2.03 31.79 13.64
CA ARG A 309 -1.06 32.41 12.72
C ARG A 309 -1.71 32.89 11.42
N ASP A 310 -2.64 32.11 10.87
CA ASP A 310 -3.31 32.46 9.62
C ASP A 310 -4.23 33.68 9.80
N ASN A 311 -5.00 33.74 10.89
CA ASN A 311 -5.84 34.90 11.23
C ASN A 311 -5.04 36.20 11.44
N ASN A 312 -3.82 36.11 11.96
CA ASN A 312 -2.94 37.28 12.14
C ASN A 312 -2.28 37.75 10.84
N LYS A 313 -2.39 37.00 9.75
CA LYS A 313 -1.81 37.36 8.45
C LYS A 313 -2.74 38.25 7.61
N TYR A 314 -4.01 38.33 8.02
CA TYR A 314 -5.07 39.10 7.36
C TYR A 314 -5.59 40.27 8.23
N ARG A 315 -4.89 40.61 9.31
CA ARG A 315 -5.08 41.83 10.10
C ARG A 315 -3.89 42.75 9.91
#